data_AF-A0A3C0GS99-F1
#
_entry.id   AF-A0A3C0GS99-F1
#
_cell.length_a   1.000
_cell.length_b   1.000
_cell.length_c   1.000
_cell.angle_alpha   90.00
_cell.angle_beta   90.00
_cell.angle_gamma   90.00
#
_symmetry.space_group_name_H-M   'P 1'
#
loop_
_entity.id
_entity.type
_entity.pdbx_description
1 polymer ?
#
loop_
_entity_poly.entity_id
_entity_poly.type
_entity_poly.pdbx_seq_one_letter_code
_entity_poly.pdbx_strand_id
1 'polypeptide(L)' 'NNFAVAGALTADGRAILADDMHLGLRAPNLWFRVRLRYPDRQAPGGTVDVSGFSLPGLPAVVVGSNGQVAWGFTNSY' A
#
# COMPACT_ATOMS: atom_id res chain seq x y z
N ASN A 1 8.67 -7.75 -7.23
CA ASN A 1 7.75 -8.82 -7.63
C ASN A 1 6.33 -8.43 -7.25
N ASN A 2 5.42 -8.38 -8.23
CA ASN A 2 4.03 -7.98 -7.98
C ASN A 2 3.05 -8.94 -8.66
N PHE A 3 1.98 -9.29 -7.94
CA PHE A 3 0.86 -10.07 -8.47
C PHE A 3 -0.45 -9.41 -8.10
N ALA A 4 -1.36 -9.33 -9.06
CA ALA A 4 -2.74 -8.93 -8.85
C ALA A 4 -3.67 -10.05 -9.33
N VAL A 5 -4.61 -10.44 -8.48
CA VAL A 5 -5.61 -11.47 -8.78
C VAL A 5 -6.98 -10.82 -8.73
N ALA A 6 -7.71 -10.90 -9.85
CA ALA A 6 -9.07 -10.39 -9.93
C ALA A 6 -10.01 -11.20 -9.03
N GLY A 7 -11.04 -10.55 -8.47
CA GLY A 7 -12.01 -11.21 -7.58
C GLY A 7 -12.75 -12.38 -8.23
N ALA A 8 -12.89 -12.40 -9.56
CA ALA A 8 -13.46 -13.54 -10.29
C ALA A 8 -12.64 -14.84 -10.17
N LEU A 9 -11.39 -14.76 -9.70
CA LEU A 9 -10.47 -15.88 -9.50
C LEU A 9 -10.27 -16.23 -8.02
N THR A 10 -11.01 -15.62 -7.09
CA THR A 10 -10.88 -15.85 -5.65
C THR A 10 -12.17 -16.43 -5.06
N ALA A 11 -12.04 -17.24 -4.00
CA ALA A 11 -13.18 -17.94 -3.42
C ALA A 11 -14.21 -17.03 -2.74
N ASP A 12 -13.79 -15.85 -2.29
CA ASP A 12 -14.62 -14.87 -1.58
C ASP A 12 -14.99 -13.65 -2.45
N GLY A 13 -14.64 -13.68 -3.74
CA GLY A 13 -14.91 -12.61 -4.70
C GLY A 13 -14.08 -11.34 -4.53
N ARG A 14 -13.14 -11.29 -3.58
CA ARG A 14 -12.30 -10.10 -3.34
C ARG A 14 -11.02 -10.15 -4.17
N ALA A 15 -10.57 -9.01 -4.67
CA ALA A 15 -9.27 -8.92 -5.34
C ALA A 15 -8.12 -9.09 -4.33
N ILE A 16 -7.03 -9.71 -4.77
CA ILE A 16 -5.79 -9.89 -3.98
C ILE A 16 -4.66 -9.15 -4.69
N LEU A 17 -3.86 -8.42 -3.91
CA LEU A 17 -2.58 -7.85 -4.35
C LEU A 17 -1.46 -8.38 -3.46
N ALA A 18 -0.39 -8.86 -4.08
CA ALA A 18 0.87 -9.19 -3.41
C ALA A 18 1.99 -8.32 -4.00
N ASP A 19 2.73 -7.66 -3.11
CA ASP A 19 3.82 -6.73 -3.43
C ASP A 19 5.06 -7.13 -2.62
N ASP A 20 6.15 -7.45 -3.32
CA ASP A 20 7.43 -7.86 -2.77
C ASP A 20 8.54 -7.07 -3.46
N MET A 21 8.86 -5.91 -2.89
CA MET A 21 9.86 -4.98 -3.40
C MET A 21 11.29 -5.44 -3.04
N HIS A 22 12.16 -5.57 -4.04
CA HIS A 22 13.57 -5.93 -3.84
C HIS A 22 14.43 -4.68 -3.85
N LEU A 23 14.65 -4.11 -2.66
CA LEU A 23 15.29 -2.82 -2.50
C LEU A 23 16.63 -2.95 -1.78
N GLY A 24 17.49 -1.94 -1.96
CA GLY A 24 18.82 -1.94 -1.38
C GLY A 24 18.80 -2.12 0.15
N LEU A 25 19.48 -3.15 0.63
CA LEU A 25 19.69 -3.38 2.06
C LEU A 25 20.67 -2.33 2.61
N ARG A 26 20.27 -1.63 3.68
CA ARG A 26 21.04 -0.50 4.26
C ARG A 26 20.67 -0.26 5.71
N ALA A 27 21.60 0.36 6.45
CA ALA A 27 21.39 0.86 7.80
C ALA A 27 21.70 2.37 7.85
N PRO A 28 20.73 3.24 8.19
CA PRO A 28 19.33 2.91 8.49
C PRO A 28 18.53 2.47 7.26
N ASN A 29 17.53 1.61 7.49
CA ASN A 29 16.53 1.25 6.48
C ASN A 29 15.77 2.50 6.02
N LEU A 30 15.37 2.56 4.75
CA LEU A 30 14.50 3.62 4.23
C LEU A 30 13.03 3.33 4.27
N TRP A 31 12.64 2.06 4.28
CA TRP A 31 11.25 1.70 4.13
C TRP A 31 10.63 1.53 5.50
N PHE A 32 9.83 2.52 5.88
CA PHE A 32 9.17 2.56 7.17
C PHE A 32 7.71 2.18 7.00
N ARG A 33 7.25 1.25 7.83
CA ARG A 33 5.82 0.98 7.94
C ARG A 33 5.13 2.19 8.57
N VAL A 34 4.08 2.66 7.93
CA VAL A 34 3.30 3.82 8.37
C VAL A 34 1.80 3.55 8.27
N ARG A 35 1.03 4.28 9.07
CA ARG A 35 -0.41 4.40 8.92
C ARG A 35 -0.83 5.85 9.12
N LEU A 36 -1.56 6.40 8.16
CA LEU A 36 -2.13 7.73 8.21
C LEU A 36 -3.62 7.58 8.50
N ARG A 37 -4.07 8.11 9.64
CA ARG A 37 -5.48 8.10 10.03
C ARG A 37 -5.90 9.47 10.52
N TYR A 38 -6.83 10.11 9.81
CA TYR A 38 -7.29 11.45 10.14
C TYR A 38 -8.71 11.71 9.62
N PRO A 39 -9.48 12.62 10.25
CA PRO A 39 -10.82 12.98 9.78
C PRO A 39 -10.76 13.72 8.44
N ASP A 40 -11.62 13.32 7.51
CA ASP A 40 -11.79 14.00 6.23
C ASP A 40 -13.25 13.84 5.78
N ARG A 41 -13.97 14.94 5.56
CA ARG A 41 -15.38 14.93 5.17
C ARG A 41 -15.61 14.35 3.77
N GLN A 42 -14.59 14.34 2.93
CA GLN A 42 -14.65 13.76 1.58
C GLN A 42 -14.33 12.26 1.57
N ALA A 43 -13.74 11.74 2.64
CA ALA A 43 -13.41 10.32 2.74
C ALA A 43 -14.65 9.47 3.08
N PRO A 44 -14.75 8.23 2.55
CA PRO A 44 -15.77 7.27 2.97
C PRO A 44 -15.73 7.07 4.49
N GLY A 45 -16.87 7.22 5.16
CA GLY A 45 -16.94 7.13 6.63
C GLY A 45 -16.30 8.31 7.37
N GLY A 46 -16.01 9.42 6.68
CA GLY A 46 -15.51 10.66 7.30
C GLY A 46 -14.07 10.60 7.81
N THR A 47 -13.33 9.54 7.46
CA THR A 47 -11.97 9.29 7.95
C THR A 47 -11.12 8.70 6.83
N VAL A 48 -9.95 9.28 6.59
CA VAL A 48 -8.90 8.63 5.82
C VAL A 48 -8.21 7.62 6.72
N ASP A 49 -8.01 6.41 6.21
CA ASP A 49 -7.27 5.35 6.88
C ASP A 49 -6.44 4.59 5.86
N VAL A 50 -5.13 4.86 5.82
CA VAL A 50 -4.21 4.30 4.85
C VAL A 50 -3.03 3.67 5.58
N SER A 51 -2.72 2.42 5.26
CA SER A 51 -1.60 1.68 5.84
C SER A 51 -0.67 1.17 4.75
N GLY A 52 0.63 1.20 5.02
CA GLY A 52 1.62 0.73 4.04
C GLY A 52 3.05 1.08 4.43
N PHE A 53 3.89 1.31 3.42
CA PHE A 53 5.27 1.77 3.60
C PHE A 53 5.51 3.14 2.97
N SER A 54 6.39 3.91 3.60
CA SER A 54 6.81 5.24 3.15
C SER A 54 8.31 5.42 3.26
N LEU A 55 8.78 6.55 2.73
CA LEU A 55 10.15 7.02 2.74
C LEU A 55 10.28 8.23 3.68
N PRO A 56 11.45 8.43 4.32
CA PRO A 56 11.74 9.63 5.09
C PRO A 56 11.48 10.89 4.27
N GLY A 57 10.73 11.83 4.87
CA GLY A 57 10.42 13.12 4.24
C GLY A 57 9.30 13.09 3.20
N LEU A 58 8.73 11.92 2.88
CA LEU A 58 7.63 11.82 1.93
C LEU A 58 6.26 11.84 2.65
N PRO A 59 5.37 12.82 2.37
CA PRO A 59 4.04 12.86 2.96
C PRO A 59 3.04 11.95 2.22
N ALA A 60 3.44 10.73 1.90
CA ALA A 60 2.63 9.77 1.14
C ALA A 60 2.94 8.32 1.51
N VAL A 61 1.99 7.42 1.25
CA VAL A 61 2.17 5.97 1.35
C VAL A 61 2.49 5.43 -0.05
N VAL A 62 3.70 4.92 -0.24
CA VAL A 62 4.22 4.53 -1.56
C VAL A 62 3.63 3.21 -2.03
N VAL A 63 3.54 2.23 -1.14
CA VAL A 63 2.85 0.95 -1.34
C VAL A 63 1.96 0.69 -0.13
N GLY A 64 0.78 0.13 -0.33
CA GLY A 64 -0.17 -0.06 0.76
C GLY A 64 -1.60 -0.27 0.34
N SER A 65 -2.51 0.03 1.26
CA SER A 65 -3.95 -0.06 1.04
C SER A 65 -4.71 0.93 1.93
N ASN A 66 -5.89 1.33 1.45
CA ASN A 66 -6.87 2.11 2.22
C ASN A 66 -8.11 1.29 2.62
N GLY A 67 -8.05 -0.04 2.52
CA GLY A 67 -9.16 -0.96 2.80
C GLY A 67 -10.17 -1.12 1.66
N GLN A 68 -10.09 -0.31 0.60
CA GLN A 68 -10.93 -0.42 -0.61
C GLN A 68 -10.09 -0.72 -1.86
N VAL A 69 -8.88 -0.17 -1.92
CA VAL A 69 -7.89 -0.36 -2.96
C VAL A 69 -6.56 -0.74 -2.32
N ALA A 70 -5.78 -1.58 -2.99
CA ALA A 70 -4.39 -1.87 -2.66
C ALA A 70 -3.51 -1.57 -3.87
N TRP A 71 -2.28 -1.13 -3.63
CA TRP A 71 -1.30 -0.84 -4.67
C TRP A 71 0.12 -1.20 -4.20
N GLY A 72 0.97 -1.49 -5.17
CA GLY A 72 2.35 -1.87 -4.99
C GLY A 72 3.16 -1.40 -6.20
N PHE A 73 4.49 -1.51 -6.15
CA PHE A 73 5.31 -1.25 -7.31
C PHE A 73 6.52 -2.20 -7.36
N THR A 74 6.96 -2.43 -8.58
CA THR A 74 8.26 -3.04 -8.87
C THR A 74 8.99 -2.12 -9.84
N ASN A 75 10.32 -2.17 -9.86
CA ASN A 75 11.09 -1.44 -10.86
C ASN A 75 10.77 -1.96 -12.26
N SER A 76 10.59 -1.01 -13.19
CA SER A 76 10.45 -1.29 -14.61
C SER A 76 11.79 -1.01 -15.27
N TYR A 77 12.44 -2.07 -15.78
CA TYR A 77 13.74 -2.12 -16.47
C TYR A 77 14.97 -1.53 -15.74
#